data_AF-A0A7W1K123-F1
#
_entry.id   AF-A0A7W1K123-F1
#
_cell.length_a   1.000
_cell.length_b   1.000
_cell.length_c   1.000
_cell.angle_alpha   90.00
_cell.angle_beta   90.00
_cell.angle_gamma   90.00
#
_symmetry.space_group_name_H-M   'P 1'
#
loop_
_entity.id
_entity.type
_entity.pdbx_description
1 polymer ?
#
loop_
_entity_poly.entity_id
_entity_poly.type
_entity_poly.pdbx_seq_one_letter_code
_entity_poly.pdbx_strand_id
1 'polypeptide(L)'
;MVGEEFIILGEREIRSIEDWRIHAKPSPGDAEWSNGGAEFETAHAWLRSGRPSLPEEIHALLATREETCNFRPFYAIPGLLTRLDEFPGEDCAHQLVIVGEAGRRTLIGLEATVDDCFAVRTIASRLADAAAFDENFAEPLGRLVEAIFGSAALRDGNIVEPYASLSYELVSALAGTLIEARRRWAEQALLVIHEFRPASTESFGVAGMNTDPTAAQGEAFNSFVHALVGAPSHVRPNELLGPMNVPGSLSVPGQVLFFIGRASVDLF
;
A
#
# COMPACT_ATOMS: atom_id res chain seq x y z
N MET A 1 4.56 29.49 15.75
CA MET A 1 3.92 28.17 15.91
C MET A 1 5.04 27.15 15.91
N VAL A 2 5.22 26.45 17.03
CA VAL A 2 6.17 25.33 17.11
C VAL A 2 5.53 24.22 16.29
N GLY A 3 6.12 23.89 15.14
CA GLY A 3 5.59 22.82 14.28
C GLY A 3 5.62 21.52 15.06
N GLU A 4 4.47 20.87 15.19
CA GLU A 4 4.37 19.55 15.84
C GLU A 4 5.34 18.60 15.14
N GLU A 5 6.26 18.00 15.91
CA GLU A 5 7.30 17.12 15.40
C GLU A 5 6.65 15.84 14.85
N PHE A 6 6.68 15.67 13.54
CA PHE A 6 6.37 14.40 12.90
C PHE A 6 7.56 13.45 13.12
N ILE A 7 7.30 12.30 13.74
CA ILE A 7 8.35 11.35 14.11
C ILE A 7 8.22 10.08 13.28
N ILE A 8 9.30 9.63 12.66
CA ILE A 8 9.36 8.30 12.07
C ILE A 8 9.97 7.38 13.13
N LEU A 9 9.13 6.53 13.67
CA LEU A 9 9.36 5.64 14.79
C LEU A 9 9.76 4.25 14.30
N GLY A 10 11.02 3.89 14.51
CA GLY A 10 11.46 2.51 14.73
C GLY A 10 11.67 2.27 16.22
N GLU A 11 12.65 1.44 16.61
CA GLU A 11 13.15 1.44 18.00
C GLU A 11 13.75 2.80 18.44
N ARG A 12 13.89 3.76 17.50
CA ARG A 12 14.46 5.12 17.66
C ARG A 12 13.86 6.11 16.64
N GLU A 13 14.08 7.40 16.85
CA GLU A 13 13.76 8.48 15.91
C GLU A 13 14.71 8.45 14.69
N ILE A 14 14.15 8.39 13.47
CA ILE A 14 14.91 8.38 12.21
C ILE A 14 15.08 9.82 11.71
N ARG A 15 16.33 10.30 11.60
CA ARG A 15 16.65 11.68 11.16
C ARG A 15 17.48 11.76 9.89
N SER A 16 17.93 10.63 9.37
CA SER A 16 18.75 10.56 8.17
C SER A 16 18.43 9.31 7.35
N ILE A 17 18.83 9.32 6.08
CA ILE A 17 18.68 8.17 5.17
C ILE A 17 19.45 6.97 5.74
N GLU A 18 20.63 7.19 6.33
CA GLU A 18 21.40 6.12 6.95
C GLU A 18 20.69 5.55 8.19
N ASP A 19 20.08 6.40 9.03
CA ASP A 19 19.26 5.90 10.15
C ASP A 19 18.08 5.05 9.64
N TRP A 20 17.45 5.47 8.53
CA TRP A 20 16.39 4.69 7.90
C TRP A 20 16.91 3.34 7.41
N ARG A 21 18.03 3.32 6.68
CA ARG A 21 18.69 2.09 6.20
C ARG A 21 18.93 1.08 7.32
N ILE A 22 19.37 1.57 8.49
CA ILE A 22 19.76 0.73 9.63
C ILE A 22 18.53 0.24 10.41
N HIS A 23 17.52 1.10 10.61
CA HIS A 23 16.46 0.87 11.59
C HIS A 23 15.10 0.52 11.00
N ALA A 24 14.91 0.71 9.70
CA ALA A 24 13.61 0.69 9.04
C ALA A 24 13.58 -0.23 7.81
N LYS A 25 14.45 -1.25 7.77
CA LYS A 25 14.65 -2.15 6.64
C LYS A 25 13.76 -3.40 6.69
N PRO A 26 12.80 -3.58 5.77
CA PRO A 26 12.23 -4.88 5.42
C PRO A 26 13.24 -5.82 4.70
N SER A 27 13.00 -7.14 4.77
CA SER A 27 13.86 -8.25 4.29
C SER A 27 14.29 -8.24 2.80
N PRO A 28 15.30 -9.02 2.36
CA PRO A 28 16.69 -9.09 2.81
C PRO A 28 17.64 -8.73 1.63
N GLY A 29 18.19 -7.51 1.60
CA GLY A 29 19.25 -7.18 0.64
C GLY A 29 19.53 -5.70 0.54
N ASP A 30 20.65 -5.33 -0.09
CA ASP A 30 20.98 -3.93 -0.37
C ASP A 30 20.43 -3.48 -1.75
N ALA A 31 19.66 -4.34 -2.44
CA ALA A 31 19.10 -4.08 -3.76
C ALA A 31 18.02 -2.99 -3.74
N GLU A 32 17.06 -3.07 -2.80
CA GLU A 32 16.04 -2.02 -2.61
C GLU A 32 16.62 -0.72 -2.02
N TRP A 33 17.86 -0.79 -1.52
CA TRP A 33 18.62 0.36 -1.02
C TRP A 33 19.61 0.93 -2.05
N SER A 34 19.38 0.65 -3.33
CA SER A 34 20.09 1.28 -4.45
C SER A 34 19.24 2.40 -5.06
N ASN A 35 19.88 3.30 -5.80
CA ASN A 35 19.19 4.39 -6.50
C ASN A 35 18.11 3.82 -7.43
N GLY A 36 16.86 4.28 -7.31
CA GLY A 36 15.71 3.69 -8.01
C GLY A 36 15.08 2.48 -7.32
N GLY A 37 15.44 2.15 -6.08
CA GLY A 37 14.72 1.20 -5.24
C GLY A 37 13.61 1.89 -4.43
N ALA A 38 12.42 1.27 -4.33
CA ALA A 38 11.26 1.88 -3.70
C ALA A 38 11.48 2.31 -2.24
N GLU A 39 12.25 1.53 -1.48
CA GLU A 39 12.62 1.88 -0.09
C GLU A 39 13.55 3.09 -0.02
N PHE A 40 14.57 3.13 -0.89
CA PHE A 40 15.51 4.25 -0.99
C PHE A 40 14.78 5.55 -1.37
N GLU A 41 13.94 5.50 -2.40
CA GLU A 41 13.16 6.66 -2.85
C GLU A 41 12.14 7.11 -1.79
N THR A 42 11.55 6.17 -1.04
CA THR A 42 10.69 6.50 0.10
C THR A 42 11.46 7.26 1.18
N ALA A 43 12.63 6.76 1.60
CA ALA A 43 13.44 7.46 2.59
C ALA A 43 13.84 8.88 2.11
N HIS A 44 14.20 9.03 0.84
CA HIS A 44 14.51 10.31 0.23
C HIS A 44 13.32 11.28 0.21
N ALA A 45 12.13 10.81 -0.18
CA ALA A 45 10.94 11.64 -0.22
C ALA A 45 10.55 12.15 1.17
N TRP A 46 10.59 11.28 2.19
CA TRP A 46 10.19 11.61 3.55
C TRP A 46 11.22 12.44 4.33
N LEU A 47 12.49 12.45 3.89
CA LEU A 47 13.57 13.24 4.47
C LEU A 47 14.04 14.41 3.58
N ARG A 48 13.31 14.71 2.50
CA ARG A 48 13.66 15.73 1.49
C ARG A 48 13.96 17.11 2.10
N SER A 49 13.30 17.46 3.20
CA SER A 49 13.48 18.74 3.92
C SER A 49 14.64 18.74 4.92
N GLY A 50 15.44 17.67 4.98
CA GLY A 50 16.49 17.46 5.98
C GLY A 50 15.98 16.99 7.35
N ARG A 51 14.67 16.77 7.47
CA ARG A 51 13.98 16.20 8.64
C ARG A 51 12.76 15.41 8.17
N PRO A 52 12.23 14.49 8.99
CA PRO A 52 10.99 13.80 8.69
C PRO A 52 9.85 14.77 8.37
N SER A 53 9.22 14.59 7.21
CA SER A 53 8.06 15.36 6.78
C SER A 53 7.21 14.58 5.79
N LEU A 54 5.91 14.84 5.78
CA LEU A 54 5.01 14.31 4.76
C LEU A 54 5.43 14.83 3.37
N PRO A 55 5.62 13.97 2.36
CA PRO A 55 5.96 14.41 1.01
C PRO A 55 4.85 15.28 0.38
N GLU A 56 5.24 16.23 -0.48
CA GLU A 56 4.32 17.19 -1.11
C GLU A 56 3.26 16.50 -1.98
N GLU A 57 3.67 15.45 -2.69
CA GLU A 57 2.84 14.61 -3.53
C GLU A 57 1.76 13.87 -2.71
N ILE A 58 2.09 13.42 -1.50
CA ILE A 58 1.13 12.81 -0.57
C ILE A 58 0.20 13.88 0.00
N HIS A 59 0.73 15.06 0.34
CA HIS A 59 -0.10 16.18 0.78
C HIS A 59 -1.11 16.61 -0.30
N ALA A 60 -0.67 16.68 -1.56
CA ALA A 60 -1.53 16.99 -2.70
C ALA A 60 -2.62 15.94 -2.91
N LEU A 61 -2.29 14.64 -2.80
CA LEU A 61 -3.26 13.56 -2.87
C LEU A 61 -4.34 13.70 -1.77
N LEU A 62 -3.92 13.92 -0.52
CA LEU A 62 -4.83 14.08 0.62
C LEU A 62 -5.73 15.32 0.48
N ALA A 63 -5.25 16.37 -0.18
CA ALA A 63 -6.02 17.59 -0.41
C ALA A 63 -7.20 17.40 -1.39
N THR A 64 -7.28 16.26 -2.10
CA THR A 64 -8.37 15.98 -3.04
C THR A 64 -9.70 15.60 -2.38
N ARG A 65 -9.72 15.33 -1.07
CA ARG A 65 -10.93 15.02 -0.30
C ARG A 65 -11.02 15.89 0.95
N GLU A 66 -12.23 16.34 1.26
CA GLU A 66 -12.49 17.19 2.43
C GLU A 66 -12.16 16.47 3.74
N GLU A 67 -12.42 15.16 3.79
CA GLU A 67 -12.20 14.30 4.95
C GLU A 67 -10.72 14.05 5.26
N THR A 68 -9.81 14.37 4.33
CA THR A 68 -8.38 14.07 4.45
C THR A 68 -7.48 15.29 4.25
N CYS A 69 -8.00 16.40 3.72
CA CYS A 69 -7.18 17.57 3.33
C CYS A 69 -6.45 18.27 4.48
N ASN A 70 -6.92 18.10 5.72
CA ASN A 70 -6.31 18.66 6.92
C ASN A 70 -5.52 17.61 7.72
N PHE A 71 -5.10 16.51 7.09
CA PHE A 71 -4.36 15.45 7.76
C PHE A 71 -3.07 15.96 8.41
N ARG A 72 -2.94 15.69 9.70
CA ARG A 72 -1.75 15.98 10.50
C ARG A 72 -1.16 14.67 11.00
N PRO A 73 0.02 14.27 10.51
CA PRO A 73 0.64 13.05 10.96
C PRO A 73 1.25 13.25 12.36
N PHE A 74 1.04 12.28 13.24
CA PHE A 74 1.67 12.22 14.57
C PHE A 74 3.00 11.48 14.50
N TYR A 75 2.97 10.30 13.88
CA TYR A 75 4.15 9.47 13.69
C TYR A 75 3.96 8.51 12.52
N ALA A 76 5.05 7.93 12.03
CA ALA A 76 5.04 6.83 11.07
C ALA A 76 5.93 5.68 11.52
N ILE A 77 5.61 4.46 11.09
CA ILE A 77 6.32 3.23 11.46
C ILE A 77 6.71 2.52 10.17
N PRO A 78 8.01 2.50 9.82
CA PRO A 78 8.47 1.85 8.62
C PRO A 78 8.60 0.34 8.80
N GLY A 79 8.39 -0.42 7.72
CA GLY A 79 8.55 -1.88 7.70
C GLY A 79 7.63 -2.62 8.67
N LEU A 80 6.45 -2.08 8.96
CA LEU A 80 5.54 -2.67 9.94
C LEU A 80 4.96 -3.98 9.39
N LEU A 81 5.30 -5.09 10.04
CA LEU A 81 4.73 -6.40 9.75
C LEU A 81 3.36 -6.55 10.41
N THR A 82 2.31 -6.45 9.62
CA THR A 82 0.94 -6.69 10.03
C THR A 82 0.58 -8.14 9.82
N ARG A 83 0.48 -8.87 10.93
CA ARG A 83 -0.02 -10.25 10.88
C ARG A 83 -1.46 -10.33 10.43
N LEU A 84 -1.69 -11.15 9.40
CA LEU A 84 -3.01 -11.52 8.92
C LEU A 84 -3.44 -12.80 9.67
N ASP A 85 -3.67 -12.69 10.99
CA ASP A 85 -3.73 -13.86 11.90
C ASP A 85 -4.77 -14.95 11.51
N GLU A 86 -5.91 -14.58 10.90
CA GLU A 86 -6.92 -15.52 10.36
C GLU A 86 -6.53 -16.14 9.01
N PHE A 87 -5.45 -15.67 8.41
CA PHE A 87 -4.99 -15.98 7.07
C PHE A 87 -3.53 -16.48 7.12
N PRO A 88 -3.27 -17.62 7.79
CA PRO A 88 -1.91 -18.11 8.03
C PRO A 88 -1.14 -18.31 6.72
N GLY A 89 0.15 -17.97 6.76
CA GLY A 89 1.08 -18.09 5.64
C GLY A 89 1.50 -16.77 5.01
N GLU A 90 0.81 -15.67 5.33
CA GLU A 90 1.06 -14.36 4.72
C GLU A 90 0.88 -13.23 5.74
N ASP A 91 1.94 -12.48 6.00
CA ASP A 91 1.88 -11.22 6.74
C ASP A 91 1.96 -10.07 5.73
N CYS A 92 1.28 -8.96 6.00
CA CYS A 92 1.45 -7.75 5.20
C CYS A 92 2.63 -6.95 5.76
N ALA A 93 3.71 -6.83 4.99
CA ALA A 93 4.85 -5.99 5.34
C ALA A 93 4.67 -4.60 4.72
N HIS A 94 4.02 -3.70 5.46
CA HIS A 94 3.87 -2.31 5.01
C HIS A 94 5.24 -1.65 4.91
N GLN A 95 5.50 -0.94 3.81
CA GLN A 95 6.69 -0.10 3.76
C GLN A 95 6.62 1.04 4.79
N LEU A 96 5.45 1.68 4.94
CA LEU A 96 5.26 2.70 5.96
C LEU A 96 3.80 2.76 6.45
N VAL A 97 3.60 2.75 7.77
CA VAL A 97 2.30 3.00 8.40
C VAL A 97 2.32 4.34 9.12
N ILE A 98 1.47 5.27 8.70
CA ILE A 98 1.38 6.61 9.28
C ILE A 98 0.11 6.74 10.11
N VAL A 99 0.24 7.30 11.31
CA VAL A 99 -0.89 7.59 12.20
C VAL A 99 -0.97 9.09 12.40
N GLY A 100 -2.18 9.62 12.25
CA GLY A 100 -2.46 11.05 12.39
C GLY A 100 -3.94 11.33 12.60
N GLU A 101 -4.32 12.56 12.30
CA GLU A 101 -5.70 13.03 12.41
C GLU A 101 -6.09 13.93 11.24
N ALA A 102 -7.29 13.72 10.72
CA ALA A 102 -7.96 14.62 9.77
C ALA A 102 -9.42 14.80 10.23
N GLY A 103 -9.61 15.47 11.38
CA GLY A 103 -10.91 15.55 12.08
C GLY A 103 -11.35 14.24 12.75
N ARG A 104 -10.77 13.11 12.34
CA ARG A 104 -10.88 11.79 12.96
C ARG A 104 -9.51 11.14 12.99
N ARG A 105 -9.31 10.18 13.91
CA ARG A 105 -8.08 9.40 13.95
C ARG A 105 -7.93 8.60 12.66
N THR A 106 -6.81 8.79 11.98
CA THR A 106 -6.59 8.34 10.60
C THR A 106 -5.32 7.52 10.54
N LEU A 107 -5.38 6.39 9.82
CA LEU A 107 -4.21 5.58 9.51
C LEU A 107 -3.98 5.54 8.00
N ILE A 108 -2.74 5.72 7.57
CA ILE A 108 -2.32 5.55 6.19
C ILE A 108 -1.38 4.35 6.12
N GLY A 109 -1.74 3.31 5.38
CA GLY A 109 -0.81 2.30 4.89
C GLY A 109 -0.24 2.79 3.56
N LEU A 110 1.08 2.90 3.47
CA LEU A 110 1.78 3.37 2.28
C LEU A 110 2.63 2.25 1.71
N GLU A 111 2.42 1.99 0.42
CA GLU A 111 3.21 1.09 -0.39
C GLU A 111 3.81 1.87 -1.55
N ALA A 112 5.12 1.87 -1.68
CA ALA A 112 5.84 2.56 -2.72
C ALA A 112 6.35 1.62 -3.80
N THR A 113 6.54 2.17 -4.99
CA THR A 113 7.04 1.43 -6.15
C THR A 113 7.75 2.37 -7.12
N VAL A 114 8.74 1.83 -7.84
CA VAL A 114 9.53 2.56 -8.85
C VAL A 114 9.28 2.00 -10.26
N ASP A 115 8.83 0.76 -10.39
CA ASP A 115 8.60 0.06 -11.66
C ASP A 115 7.68 -1.18 -11.51
N ASP A 116 6.50 -1.19 -12.18
CA ASP A 116 5.59 -2.35 -12.41
C ASP A 116 5.19 -3.28 -11.24
N CYS A 117 5.64 -3.05 -10.00
CA CYS A 117 5.71 -4.08 -8.96
C CYS A 117 4.35 -4.71 -8.61
N PHE A 118 3.25 -3.98 -8.75
CA PHE A 118 1.91 -4.47 -8.44
C PHE A 118 1.24 -5.26 -9.58
N ALA A 119 1.75 -5.16 -10.81
CA ALA A 119 1.17 -5.84 -11.97
C ALA A 119 1.65 -7.29 -12.13
N VAL A 120 2.69 -7.70 -11.38
CA VAL A 120 3.41 -8.96 -11.65
C VAL A 120 2.78 -10.17 -10.98
N ARG A 121 2.34 -10.05 -9.72
CA ARG A 121 1.83 -11.19 -8.95
C ARG A 121 0.33 -11.07 -8.70
N THR A 122 -0.43 -11.91 -9.39
CA THR A 122 -1.87 -12.00 -9.20
C THR A 122 -2.22 -12.98 -8.08
N ILE A 123 -3.46 -12.93 -7.61
CA ILE A 123 -4.00 -13.96 -6.69
C ILE A 123 -3.84 -15.36 -7.29
N ALA A 124 -4.16 -15.53 -8.58
CA ALA A 124 -4.02 -16.81 -9.27
C ALA A 124 -2.56 -17.29 -9.33
N SER A 125 -1.61 -16.40 -9.64
CA SER A 125 -0.18 -16.78 -9.65
C SER A 125 0.31 -17.12 -8.25
N ARG A 126 -0.11 -16.36 -7.22
CA ARG A 126 0.25 -16.64 -5.82
C ARG A 126 -0.27 -18.00 -5.35
N LEU A 127 -1.50 -18.36 -5.72
CA LEU A 127 -2.07 -19.69 -5.46
C LEU A 127 -1.26 -20.80 -6.12
N ALA A 128 -0.89 -20.62 -7.40
CA ALA A 128 -0.09 -21.59 -8.13
C ALA A 128 1.30 -21.79 -7.48
N ASP A 129 1.94 -20.70 -7.07
CA ASP A 129 3.25 -20.73 -6.38
C ASP A 129 3.15 -21.44 -5.02
N ALA A 130 2.08 -21.16 -4.26
CA ALA A 130 1.85 -21.77 -2.95
C ALA A 130 1.55 -23.26 -3.04
N ALA A 131 0.82 -23.70 -4.07
CA ALA A 131 0.40 -25.09 -4.22
C ALA A 131 1.58 -26.08 -4.27
N ALA A 132 2.78 -25.61 -4.60
CA ALA A 132 4.00 -26.42 -4.57
C ALA A 132 4.51 -26.73 -3.15
N PHE A 133 4.08 -25.97 -2.13
CA PHE A 133 4.65 -26.02 -0.78
C PHE A 133 3.60 -26.08 0.34
N ASP A 134 2.37 -25.62 0.10
CA ASP A 134 1.26 -25.65 1.06
C ASP A 134 -0.09 -25.84 0.33
N GLU A 135 -0.59 -27.07 0.34
CA GLU A 135 -1.89 -27.44 -0.26
C GLU A 135 -3.09 -26.78 0.46
N ASN A 136 -2.90 -26.27 1.69
CA ASN A 136 -3.97 -25.65 2.45
C ASN A 136 -4.02 -24.12 2.27
N PHE A 137 -3.08 -23.52 1.54
CA PHE A 137 -2.98 -22.07 1.39
C PHE A 137 -4.20 -21.43 0.68
N ALA A 138 -4.88 -22.20 -0.17
CA ALA A 138 -6.00 -21.71 -0.96
C ALA A 138 -7.19 -21.26 -0.09
N GLU A 139 -7.48 -21.97 1.01
CA GLU A 139 -8.61 -21.63 1.88
C GLU A 139 -8.39 -20.31 2.65
N PRO A 140 -7.26 -20.10 3.37
CA PRO A 140 -6.90 -18.79 3.94
C PRO A 140 -7.00 -17.65 2.93
N LEU A 141 -6.40 -17.81 1.74
CA LEU A 141 -6.45 -16.74 0.73
C LEU A 141 -7.88 -16.49 0.23
N GLY A 142 -8.68 -17.54 0.04
CA GLY A 142 -10.10 -17.42 -0.31
C GLY A 142 -10.89 -16.61 0.70
N ARG A 143 -10.67 -16.84 2.01
CA ARG A 143 -11.30 -16.06 3.08
C ARG A 143 -10.83 -14.61 3.10
N LEU A 144 -9.56 -14.35 2.80
CA LEU A 144 -9.03 -12.98 2.71
C LEU A 144 -9.70 -12.21 1.57
N VAL A 145 -9.78 -12.84 0.39
CA VAL A 145 -10.44 -12.27 -0.79
C VAL A 145 -11.93 -12.05 -0.53
N GLU A 146 -12.61 -13.01 0.11
CA GLU A 146 -14.01 -12.83 0.53
C GLU A 146 -14.18 -11.67 1.53
N ALA A 147 -13.25 -11.48 2.47
CA ALA A 147 -13.32 -10.37 3.41
C ALA A 147 -13.19 -8.99 2.73
N ILE A 148 -12.46 -8.90 1.62
CA ILE A 148 -12.26 -7.65 0.88
C ILE A 148 -13.36 -7.39 -0.16
N PHE A 149 -13.77 -8.42 -0.90
CA PHE A 149 -14.69 -8.28 -2.06
C PHE A 149 -16.07 -8.91 -1.87
N GLY A 150 -16.25 -9.69 -0.80
CA GLY A 150 -17.50 -10.38 -0.48
C GLY A 150 -17.64 -11.74 -1.15
N SER A 151 -18.75 -12.42 -0.86
CA SER A 151 -19.00 -13.80 -1.30
C SER A 151 -19.10 -13.98 -2.81
N ALA A 152 -19.35 -12.90 -3.56
CA ALA A 152 -19.33 -12.91 -5.02
C ALA A 152 -17.95 -13.22 -5.60
N ALA A 153 -16.88 -13.08 -4.82
CA ALA A 153 -15.52 -13.42 -5.23
C ALA A 153 -15.22 -14.92 -5.22
N LEU A 154 -16.12 -15.73 -4.65
CA LEU A 154 -15.97 -17.17 -4.54
C LEU A 154 -17.07 -17.93 -5.30
N ARG A 155 -16.70 -19.06 -5.89
CA ARG A 155 -17.63 -20.05 -6.44
C ARG A 155 -17.12 -21.45 -6.16
N ASP A 156 -17.96 -22.27 -5.51
CA ASP A 156 -17.63 -23.64 -5.12
C ASP A 156 -16.30 -23.71 -4.33
N GLY A 157 -16.03 -22.70 -3.48
CA GLY A 157 -14.82 -22.58 -2.68
C GLY A 157 -13.59 -22.03 -3.42
N ASN A 158 -13.69 -21.70 -4.71
CA ASN A 158 -12.60 -21.18 -5.52
C ASN A 158 -12.76 -19.68 -5.78
N ILE A 159 -11.63 -18.97 -5.81
CA ILE A 159 -11.59 -17.56 -6.21
C ILE A 159 -11.85 -17.47 -7.73
N VAL A 160 -12.83 -16.66 -8.14
CA VAL A 160 -13.24 -16.53 -9.54
C VAL A 160 -12.74 -15.23 -10.18
N GLU A 161 -12.83 -15.15 -11.50
CA GLU A 161 -12.62 -13.88 -12.21
C GLU A 161 -13.72 -12.85 -11.90
N PRO A 162 -13.40 -11.55 -11.87
CA PRO A 162 -12.09 -10.96 -12.15
C PRO A 162 -11.10 -11.00 -10.96
N TYR A 163 -11.53 -11.49 -9.80
CA TYR A 163 -10.77 -11.42 -8.55
C TYR A 163 -9.47 -12.23 -8.58
N ALA A 164 -9.47 -13.38 -9.24
CA ALA A 164 -8.28 -14.21 -9.40
C ALA A 164 -7.15 -13.49 -10.16
N SER A 165 -7.48 -12.57 -11.07
CA SER A 165 -6.51 -11.78 -11.83
C SER A 165 -6.02 -10.52 -11.12
N LEU A 166 -6.54 -10.18 -9.94
CA LEU A 166 -6.13 -8.97 -9.21
C LEU A 166 -4.77 -9.16 -8.53
N SER A 167 -4.07 -8.02 -8.32
CA SER A 167 -2.81 -7.98 -7.58
C SER A 167 -2.99 -8.51 -6.17
N TYR A 168 -2.18 -9.50 -5.81
CA TYR A 168 -2.15 -10.06 -4.47
C TYR A 168 -1.64 -9.04 -3.45
N GLU A 169 -0.63 -8.26 -3.82
CA GLU A 169 0.00 -7.23 -2.99
C GLU A 169 -1.01 -6.14 -2.60
N LEU A 170 -1.85 -5.68 -3.53
CA LEU A 170 -2.89 -4.69 -3.23
C LEU A 170 -3.96 -5.23 -2.25
N VAL A 171 -4.32 -6.51 -2.38
CA VAL A 171 -5.26 -7.18 -1.45
C VAL A 171 -4.65 -7.26 -0.06
N SER A 172 -3.39 -7.71 0.03
CA SER A 172 -2.66 -7.82 1.30
C SER A 172 -2.47 -6.45 1.96
N ALA A 173 -2.06 -5.43 1.19
CA ALA A 173 -1.85 -4.06 1.67
C ALA A 173 -3.15 -3.44 2.20
N LEU A 174 -4.28 -3.62 1.49
CA LEU A 174 -5.57 -3.12 1.98
C LEU A 174 -5.99 -3.82 3.27
N ALA A 175 -5.92 -5.15 3.32
CA ALA A 175 -6.28 -5.91 4.51
C ALA A 175 -5.40 -5.54 5.71
N GLY A 176 -4.08 -5.44 5.49
CA GLY A 176 -3.13 -5.01 6.49
C GLY A 176 -3.42 -3.60 7.00
N THR A 177 -3.72 -2.67 6.09
CA THR A 177 -4.06 -1.28 6.45
C THR A 177 -5.30 -1.23 7.35
N LEU A 178 -6.35 -1.97 6.99
CA LEU A 178 -7.59 -2.03 7.77
C LEU A 178 -7.38 -2.68 9.15
N ILE A 179 -6.59 -3.76 9.22
CA ILE A 179 -6.24 -4.43 10.47
C ILE A 179 -5.49 -3.48 11.40
N GLU A 180 -4.48 -2.76 10.88
CA GLU A 180 -3.72 -1.78 11.66
C GLU A 180 -4.58 -0.60 12.09
N ALA A 181 -5.48 -0.13 11.23
CA ALA A 181 -6.43 0.92 11.57
C ALA A 181 -7.23 0.53 12.82
N ARG A 182 -7.77 -0.70 12.86
CA ARG A 182 -8.46 -1.22 14.05
C ARG A 182 -7.53 -1.35 15.25
N ARG A 183 -6.34 -1.95 15.09
CA ARG A 183 -5.37 -2.13 16.20
C ARG A 183 -4.95 -0.79 16.83
N ARG A 184 -5.00 0.29 16.06
CA ARG A 184 -4.60 1.65 16.47
C ARG A 184 -5.78 2.57 16.71
N TRP A 185 -7.00 2.02 16.76
CA TRP A 185 -8.24 2.76 16.98
C TRP A 185 -8.47 3.91 16.00
N ALA A 186 -7.96 3.79 14.77
CA ALA A 186 -8.28 4.72 13.70
C ALA A 186 -9.72 4.49 13.22
N GLU A 187 -10.43 5.59 13.02
CA GLU A 187 -11.82 5.60 12.55
C GLU A 187 -11.89 5.62 11.03
N GLN A 188 -10.80 6.04 10.37
CA GLN A 188 -10.64 5.95 8.94
C GLN A 188 -9.24 5.49 8.55
N ALA A 189 -9.15 4.87 7.38
CA ALA A 189 -7.94 4.30 6.82
C ALA A 189 -7.68 4.79 5.39
N LEU A 190 -6.44 4.83 4.97
CA LEU A 190 -6.05 5.14 3.59
C LEU A 190 -5.01 4.13 3.14
N LEU A 191 -5.25 3.49 1.99
CA LEU A 191 -4.18 2.79 1.27
C LEU A 191 -3.63 3.75 0.20
N VAL A 192 -2.38 4.14 0.34
CA VAL A 192 -1.72 5.06 -0.59
C VAL A 192 -0.60 4.33 -1.32
N ILE A 193 -0.68 4.31 -2.64
CA ILE A 193 0.41 3.85 -3.49
C ILE A 193 1.30 5.05 -3.83
N HIS A 194 2.56 5.02 -3.42
CA HIS A 194 3.53 6.07 -3.72
C HIS A 194 4.38 5.68 -4.93
N GLU A 195 4.06 6.25 -6.09
CA GLU A 195 4.70 5.93 -7.36
C GLU A 195 5.85 6.89 -7.65
N PHE A 196 7.05 6.34 -7.74
CA PHE A 196 8.25 7.05 -8.18
C PHE A 196 8.48 6.76 -9.67
N ARG A 197 8.39 7.79 -10.51
CA ARG A 197 8.53 7.63 -11.96
C ARG A 197 9.93 7.99 -12.42
N PRO A 198 10.66 7.10 -13.10
CA PRO A 198 11.93 7.43 -13.72
C PRO A 198 11.84 8.64 -14.66
N ALA A 199 12.78 9.59 -14.58
CA ALA A 199 12.89 10.70 -15.54
C ALA A 199 13.09 10.23 -17.00
N SER A 200 13.68 9.05 -17.18
CA SER A 200 13.83 8.40 -18.48
C SER A 200 13.87 6.88 -18.33
N THR A 201 13.35 6.16 -19.33
CA THR A 201 13.43 4.68 -19.42
C THR A 201 14.87 4.17 -19.56
N GLU A 202 15.84 5.04 -19.88
CA GLU A 202 17.26 4.69 -20.00
C GLU A 202 18.02 4.77 -18.67
N SER A 203 17.52 5.55 -17.70
CA SER A 203 18.28 5.94 -16.49
C SER A 203 18.43 4.83 -15.44
N PHE A 204 17.62 3.77 -15.49
CA PHE A 204 17.55 2.77 -14.41
C PHE A 204 17.84 1.32 -14.85
N GLY A 205 18.53 1.13 -15.99
CA GLY A 205 19.01 -0.21 -16.37
C GLY A 205 17.92 -1.20 -16.80
N VAL A 206 16.67 -0.73 -16.98
CA VAL A 206 15.55 -1.54 -17.49
C VAL A 206 15.64 -1.61 -19.03
N ALA A 207 16.74 -2.17 -19.53
CA ALA A 207 16.87 -2.51 -20.94
C ALA A 207 16.09 -3.80 -21.22
N GLY A 208 14.82 -3.70 -21.66
CA GLY A 208 14.14 -4.84 -22.28
C GLY A 208 12.62 -4.96 -22.15
N MET A 209 11.92 -4.09 -21.43
CA MET A 209 10.45 -4.14 -21.38
C MET A 209 9.83 -3.24 -22.47
N ASN A 210 9.04 -3.86 -23.36
CA ASN A 210 8.37 -3.22 -24.51
C ASN A 210 7.07 -2.47 -24.14
N THR A 211 6.78 -2.31 -22.85
CA THR A 211 5.57 -1.70 -22.32
C THR A 211 5.93 -0.57 -21.38
N ASP A 212 5.17 0.52 -21.42
CA ASP A 212 5.28 1.61 -20.44
C ASP A 212 4.87 1.04 -19.05
N PRO A 213 5.82 0.87 -18.11
CA PRO A 213 5.56 0.27 -16.80
C PRO A 213 4.46 1.02 -16.02
N THR A 214 4.38 2.32 -16.25
CA THR A 214 3.41 3.17 -15.55
C THR A 214 1.97 2.89 -16.00
N ALA A 215 1.78 2.39 -17.22
CA ALA A 215 0.46 2.05 -17.77
C ALA A 215 -0.08 0.75 -17.20
N ALA A 216 0.74 -0.32 -17.16
CA ALA A 216 0.32 -1.63 -16.64
C ALA A 216 -0.02 -1.57 -15.15
N GLN A 217 0.78 -0.83 -14.37
CA GLN A 217 0.47 -0.56 -12.97
C GLN A 217 -0.83 0.23 -12.79
N GLY A 218 -1.04 1.28 -13.61
CA GLY A 218 -2.28 2.03 -13.58
C GLY A 218 -3.49 1.16 -13.90
N GLU A 219 -3.36 0.21 -14.83
CA GLU A 219 -4.41 -0.75 -15.17
C GLU A 219 -4.66 -1.76 -14.05
N ALA A 220 -3.62 -2.31 -13.42
CA ALA A 220 -3.74 -3.22 -12.28
C ALA A 220 -4.44 -2.53 -11.09
N PHE A 221 -4.04 -1.31 -10.75
CA PHE A 221 -4.68 -0.52 -9.70
C PHE A 221 -6.15 -0.22 -10.03
N ASN A 222 -6.46 0.19 -11.25
CA ASN A 222 -7.83 0.47 -11.65
C ASN A 222 -8.69 -0.79 -11.71
N SER A 223 -8.13 -1.94 -12.08
CA SER A 223 -8.83 -3.24 -12.04
C SER A 223 -9.18 -3.63 -10.59
N PHE A 224 -8.23 -3.43 -9.67
CA PHE A 224 -8.47 -3.62 -8.23
C PHE A 224 -9.56 -2.70 -7.69
N VAL A 225 -9.48 -1.40 -8.01
CA VAL A 225 -10.50 -0.42 -7.60
C VAL A 225 -11.87 -0.74 -8.22
N HIS A 226 -11.91 -1.15 -9.48
CA HIS A 226 -13.14 -1.55 -10.16
C HIS A 226 -13.82 -2.72 -9.43
N ALA A 227 -13.03 -3.72 -9.01
CA ALA A 227 -13.53 -4.85 -8.23
C ALA A 227 -14.04 -4.44 -6.84
N LEU A 228 -13.42 -3.45 -6.18
CA LEU A 228 -13.86 -2.94 -4.88
C LEU A 228 -15.21 -2.22 -4.95
N VAL A 229 -15.42 -1.39 -5.97
CA VAL A 229 -16.60 -0.51 -6.05
C VAL A 229 -17.74 -1.08 -6.89
N GLY A 230 -17.49 -2.15 -7.66
CA GLY A 230 -18.47 -2.81 -8.51
C GLY A 230 -18.95 -1.99 -9.71
N ALA A 231 -18.27 -0.88 -10.04
CA ALA A 231 -18.61 0.00 -11.15
C ALA A 231 -17.34 0.48 -11.88
N PRO A 232 -17.36 0.69 -13.21
CA PRO A 232 -16.20 1.19 -13.95
C PRO A 232 -15.69 2.48 -13.30
N SER A 233 -14.54 2.38 -12.66
CA SER A 233 -13.95 3.45 -11.89
C SER A 233 -12.52 3.59 -12.32
N HIS A 234 -12.16 4.82 -12.70
CA HIS A 234 -10.81 5.16 -13.08
C HIS A 234 -10.32 6.22 -12.11
N VAL A 235 -9.34 5.85 -11.30
CA VAL A 235 -8.71 6.76 -10.35
C VAL A 235 -7.46 7.31 -11.02
N ARG A 236 -7.48 8.61 -11.26
CA ARG A 236 -6.34 9.30 -11.86
C ARG A 236 -5.18 9.32 -10.85
N PRO A 237 -3.92 9.36 -11.33
CA PRO A 237 -2.81 9.71 -10.46
C PRO A 237 -3.11 11.01 -9.71
N ASN A 238 -2.72 11.05 -8.44
CA ASN A 238 -2.94 12.15 -7.50
C ASN A 238 -4.41 12.42 -7.15
N GLU A 239 -5.29 11.43 -7.32
CA GLU A 239 -6.68 11.49 -6.89
C GLU A 239 -6.95 10.40 -5.84
N LEU A 240 -7.64 10.78 -4.76
CA LEU A 240 -8.08 9.86 -3.72
C LEU A 240 -9.52 9.43 -3.99
N LEU A 241 -9.83 8.14 -3.87
CA LEU A 241 -11.18 7.59 -3.97
C LEU A 241 -11.69 7.15 -2.60
N GLY A 242 -12.94 7.48 -2.27
CA GLY A 242 -13.59 7.13 -1.00
C GLY A 242 -14.48 8.27 -0.48
N PRO A 243 -15.01 8.13 0.76
CA PRO A 243 -14.85 6.96 1.63
C PRO A 243 -15.67 5.75 1.14
N MET A 244 -15.20 4.54 1.41
CA MET A 244 -15.93 3.29 1.14
C MET A 244 -15.65 2.24 2.24
N ASN A 245 -16.39 1.13 2.21
CA ASN A 245 -16.23 0.02 3.15
C ASN A 245 -15.98 -1.28 2.40
N VAL A 246 -15.26 -2.21 3.03
CA VAL A 246 -15.22 -3.62 2.60
C VAL A 246 -16.28 -4.42 3.36
N PRO A 247 -16.70 -5.60 2.87
CA PRO A 247 -17.58 -6.50 3.62
C PRO A 247 -17.02 -6.89 4.99
N GLY A 248 -15.70 -7.12 5.05
CA GLY A 248 -14.97 -7.46 6.26
C GLY A 248 -15.12 -8.91 6.70
N SER A 249 -14.45 -9.22 7.81
CA SER A 249 -14.50 -10.49 8.55
C SER A 249 -14.27 -10.23 10.04
N LEU A 250 -14.06 -11.30 10.83
CA LEU A 250 -13.62 -11.15 12.22
C LEU A 250 -12.23 -10.48 12.29
N SER A 251 -11.33 -10.75 11.34
CA SER A 251 -10.01 -10.12 11.28
C SER A 251 -9.97 -8.82 10.47
N VAL A 252 -10.62 -8.73 9.30
CA VAL A 252 -10.60 -7.51 8.49
C VAL A 252 -11.81 -6.64 8.87
N PRO A 253 -11.63 -5.44 9.45
CA PRO A 253 -12.77 -4.64 9.88
C PRO A 253 -13.53 -4.02 8.70
N GLY A 254 -14.79 -4.41 8.52
CA GLY A 254 -15.68 -3.82 7.49
C GLY A 254 -16.28 -2.46 7.87
N GLN A 255 -16.16 -2.04 9.13
CA GLN A 255 -16.72 -0.79 9.65
C GLN A 255 -15.78 0.41 9.57
N VAL A 256 -14.50 0.20 9.24
CA VAL A 256 -13.52 1.28 9.07
C VAL A 256 -13.74 1.88 7.69
N LEU A 257 -14.09 3.17 7.63
CA LEU A 257 -14.15 3.90 6.37
C LEU A 257 -12.75 3.92 5.77
N PHE A 258 -12.59 3.60 4.50
CA PHE A 258 -11.30 3.70 3.85
C PHE A 258 -11.32 4.49 2.55
N PHE A 259 -10.15 5.03 2.24
CA PHE A 259 -9.84 5.65 0.97
C PHE A 259 -8.68 4.92 0.30
N ILE A 260 -8.58 5.05 -1.01
CA ILE A 260 -7.47 4.50 -1.78
C ILE A 260 -7.05 5.49 -2.86
N GLY A 261 -5.75 5.63 -3.11
CA GLY A 261 -5.26 6.53 -4.14
C GLY A 261 -3.79 6.30 -4.45
N ARG A 262 -3.33 7.02 -5.46
CA ARG A 262 -1.94 6.95 -5.92
C ARG A 262 -1.34 8.34 -5.92
N ALA A 263 -0.24 8.54 -5.21
CA ALA A 263 0.55 9.75 -5.30
C ALA A 263 1.74 9.47 -6.21
N SER A 264 1.93 10.26 -7.26
CA SER A 264 2.99 10.03 -8.22
C SER A 264 3.94 11.22 -8.28
N VAL A 265 5.23 10.94 -8.31
CA VAL A 265 6.31 11.94 -8.41
C VAL A 265 7.36 11.47 -9.40
N ASP A 266 7.87 12.38 -10.21
CA ASP A 266 8.98 12.10 -11.13
C ASP A 266 10.30 12.19 -10.37
N LEU A 267 11.14 11.16 -10.48
CA LEU A 267 12.52 11.15 -9.99
C LEU A 267 13.37 12.10 -10.83
N PHE A 268 14.34 12.77 -10.21
CA PHE A 268 15.24 13.73 -10.87
C PHE A 268 16.43 13.07 -11.57
#